data_AF-A0A2K5DN93-F1
#
_entry.id   AF-A0A2K5DN93-F1
#
_cell.length_a   1.000
_cell.length_b   1.000
_cell.length_c   1.000
_cell.angle_alpha   90.00
_cell.angle_beta   90.00
_cell.angle_gamma   90.00
#
_symmetry.space_group_name_H-M   'P 1'
#
loop_
_entity.id
_entity.type
_entity.pdbx_description
1 polymer ?
#
loop_
_entity_poly.entity_id
_entity_poly.type
_entity_poly.pdbx_seq_one_letter_code
_entity_poly.pdbx_strand_id
1 'polypeptide(L)' 'MGAYKYIQELWRKKQSDVMCFLLRFRCWQYHQLSALHRAPHKVCCLGYKAKQGYVIYRISVHSGG' A
#
# COMPACT_ATOMS: atom_id res chain seq x y z
N MET A 1 20.58 -10.45 2.04
CA MET A 1 19.55 -9.41 2.29
C MET A 1 18.18 -10.04 2.08
N GLY A 2 17.20 -9.83 2.97
CA GLY A 2 15.87 -10.43 2.83
C GLY A 2 14.96 -9.66 1.86
N ALA A 3 13.98 -10.33 1.25
CA ALA A 3 13.02 -9.73 0.31
C ALA A 3 12.34 -8.46 0.85
N TYR A 4 12.01 -8.43 2.15
CA TYR A 4 11.42 -7.25 2.80
C TYR A 4 12.34 -6.03 2.81
N LYS A 5 13.65 -6.22 2.91
CA LYS A 5 14.62 -5.12 2.87
C LYS A 5 14.64 -4.48 1.48
N TYR A 6 14.54 -5.26 0.41
CA TYR A 6 14.43 -4.73 -0.95
C TYR A 6 13.14 -3.93 -1.15
N ILE A 7 12.00 -4.48 -0.69
CA ILE A 7 10.72 -3.77 -0.75
C ILE A 7 10.82 -2.43 0.01
N GLN A 8 11.44 -2.43 1.19
CA GLN A 8 11.65 -1.21 1.98
C GLN A 8 12.53 -0.18 1.26
N GLU A 9 13.65 -0.58 0.66
CA GLU A 9 14.50 0.32 -0.12
C GLU A 9 13.78 0.89 -1.35
N LEU A 10 12.94 0.08 -2.00
CA LEU A 10 12.11 0.49 -3.13
C LEU A 10 11.10 1.57 -2.70
N TRP A 11 10.48 1.42 -1.52
CA TRP A 11 9.60 2.42 -0.92
C TRP A 11 10.31 3.70 -0.43
N ARG A 12 11.63 3.65 -0.15
CA ARG A 12 12.42 4.85 0.13
C ARG A 12 12.61 5.72 -1.12
N LYS A 13 12.74 5.10 -2.30
CA LYS A 13 12.92 5.79 -3.59
C LYS A 13 11.62 5.92 -4.38
N LYS A 14 10.62 6.62 -3.82
CA LYS A 14 9.29 6.77 -4.44
C LYS A 14 9.28 7.48 -5.80
N GLN A 15 10.29 8.30 -6.09
CA GLN A 15 10.40 9.04 -7.35
C GLN A 15 11.02 8.23 -8.50
N SER A 16 11.52 7.02 -8.23
CA SER A 16 12.02 6.13 -9.28
C SER A 16 10.93 5.85 -10.32
N ASP A 17 11.30 5.68 -11.60
CA ASP A 17 10.35 5.49 -12.70
C ASP A 17 9.40 4.32 -12.46
N VAL A 18 9.92 3.22 -11.90
CA VAL A 18 9.15 2.03 -11.54
C VAL A 18 8.09 2.36 -10.48
N MET A 19 8.46 3.10 -9.43
CA MET A 19 7.50 3.47 -8.38
C MET A 19 6.49 4.49 -8.84
N CYS A 20 6.91 5.48 -9.61
CA CYS A 20 6.01 6.46 -10.22
C CYS A 20 4.96 5.76 -11.09
N PHE A 21 5.38 4.80 -11.93
CA PHE A 21 4.47 4.01 -12.75
C PHE A 21 3.49 3.18 -11.91
N LEU A 22 3.99 2.42 -10.93
CA LEU A 22 3.16 1.58 -10.06
C LEU A 22 2.16 2.39 -9.23
N LEU A 23 2.60 3.54 -8.69
CA LEU A 23 1.74 4.42 -7.90
C LEU A 23 0.69 5.08 -8.78
N ARG A 24 1.03 5.52 -9.99
CA ARG A 24 0.06 6.10 -10.94
C ARG A 24 -1.04 5.12 -11.30
N PHE A 25 -0.68 3.88 -11.66
CA PHE A 25 -1.66 2.84 -11.98
C PHE A 25 -2.54 2.51 -10.78
N ARG A 26 -1.93 2.39 -9.58
CA ARG A 26 -2.66 2.13 -8.33
C ARG A 26 -3.61 3.25 -7.96
N CYS A 27 -3.20 4.52 -8.08
CA CYS A 27 -4.09 5.65 -7.83
C CYS A 27 -5.33 5.59 -8.73
N TRP A 28 -5.14 5.31 -10.02
CA TRP A 28 -6.26 5.15 -10.96
C TRP A 28 -7.23 4.03 -10.55
N GLN A 29 -6.70 2.88 -10.12
CA GLN A 29 -7.52 1.79 -9.59
C GLN A 29 -8.26 2.19 -8.30
N TYR A 30 -7.60 2.91 -7.38
CA TYR A 30 -8.21 3.30 -6.11
C TYR A 30 -9.30 4.36 -6.27
N HIS A 31 -9.22 5.20 -7.29
CA HIS A 31 -10.27 6.18 -7.59
C HIS A 31 -11.59 5.52 -8.03
N GLN A 32 -11.55 4.31 -8.57
CA GLN A 32 -12.76 3.56 -8.96
C GLN A 32 -13.40 2.79 -7.80
N LEU A 33 -12.69 2.63 -6.68
CA LEU A 33 -13.16 1.88 -5.52
C LEU A 33 -13.94 2.76 -4.55
N SER A 34 -14.72 2.12 -3.68
CA SER A 34 -15.40 2.80 -2.57
C SER A 34 -14.40 3.43 -1.60
N ALA A 35 -14.85 4.48 -0.91
CA ALA A 35 -14.04 5.23 0.06
C ALA A 35 -13.41 4.33 1.12
N LEU A 36 -14.13 3.29 1.56
CA LEU A 36 -13.61 2.24 2.42
C LEU A 36 -13.73 0.89 1.71
N HIS A 37 -12.62 0.18 1.56
CA HIS A 37 -12.59 -1.18 1.00
C HIS A 37 -11.53 -2.05 1.67
N ARG A 38 -11.77 -3.36 1.70
CA ARG A 38 -10.85 -4.34 2.29
C ARG A 38 -9.68 -4.60 1.35
N ALA A 39 -8.46 -4.60 1.87
CA ALA A 39 -7.24 -4.77 1.08
C ALA A 39 -6.48 -6.06 1.46
N PRO A 40 -5.98 -6.84 0.49
CA PRO A 40 -5.28 -8.10 0.75
C PRO A 40 -3.79 -7.95 1.13
N HIS A 41 -3.32 -6.75 1.50
CA HIS A 41 -1.88 -6.46 1.56
C HIS A 41 -1.17 -7.12 2.75
N LYS A 42 0.08 -7.58 2.56
CA LYS A 42 0.93 -8.10 3.63
C LYS A 42 1.71 -6.95 4.29
N VAL A 43 1.49 -6.68 5.58
CA VAL A 43 2.12 -5.54 6.29
C VAL A 43 2.99 -6.03 7.44
N CYS A 44 4.14 -6.63 7.15
CA CYS A 44 4.93 -7.29 8.19
C CYS A 44 5.54 -6.33 9.24
N CYS A 45 5.84 -5.08 8.89
CA CYS A 45 6.54 -4.16 9.79
C CYS A 45 5.65 -3.48 10.85
N LEU A 46 4.33 -3.43 10.65
CA LEU A 46 3.38 -2.79 11.58
C LEU A 46 2.70 -3.79 12.53
N GLY A 47 3.27 -4.98 12.68
CA GLY A 47 2.75 -6.01 13.59
C GLY A 47 1.58 -6.84 13.04
N TYR A 48 1.23 -6.69 11.75
CA TYR A 48 0.28 -7.61 11.13
C TYR A 48 0.87 -9.02 11.07
N LYS A 49 0.08 -9.98 11.55
CA LYS A 49 0.36 -11.40 11.44
C LYS A 49 -0.69 -12.02 10.54
N ALA A 50 -0.29 -12.97 9.69
CA ALA A 50 -1.21 -13.74 8.87
C ALA A 50 -1.94 -14.79 9.74
N LYS A 51 -2.80 -14.30 10.65
CA LYS A 51 -3.65 -15.06 11.56
C LYS A 51 -5.08 -14.54 11.46
N GLN A 52 -6.06 -15.37 11.76
CA GLN A 52 -7.47 -14.96 11.80
C GLN A 52 -7.65 -13.86 12.86
N GLY A 53 -8.53 -12.90 12.59
CA GLY A 53 -8.74 -11.72 13.43
C GLY A 53 -7.97 -10.47 12.98
N TYR A 54 -6.98 -10.58 12.08
CA TYR A 54 -6.34 -9.42 11.46
C TYR A 54 -6.99 -9.07 10.12
N VAL A 55 -7.43 -7.81 9.98
CA VAL A 55 -8.02 -7.28 8.75
C VAL A 55 -7.36 -5.96 8.39
N ILE A 56 -7.12 -5.75 7.10
CA ILE A 56 -6.58 -4.50 6.58
C ILE A 56 -7.63 -3.84 5.70
N TYR A 57 -7.94 -2.60 6.03
CA TYR A 57 -8.80 -1.73 5.24
C TYR A 57 -7.97 -0.61 4.63
N ARG A 58 -8.41 -0.13 3.47
CA ARG A 58 -7.94 1.09 2.84
C ARG A 58 -9.05 2.11 2.87
N ILE A 59 -8.68 3.35 3.17
CA ILE A 59 -9.59 4.48 3.31
C ILE A 59 -9.08 5.62 2.42
N SER A 60 -9.98 6.21 1.63
CA SER A 60 -9.74 7.43 0.88
C SER A 60 -10.12 8.63 1.74
N VAL A 61 -9.20 9.60 1.85
CA VAL A 61 -9.41 10.85 2.59
C VAL A 61 -9.17 12.00 1.62
N HIS A 62 -10.07 12.98 1.61
CA HIS A 62 -9.89 14.18 0.81
C HIS A 62 -8.74 15.02 1.37
N SER A 63 -7.79 15.39 0.52
CA SER A 63 -6.71 16.30 0.90
C SER A 63 -7.21 17.74 0.81
N GLY A 64 -7.44 18.37 1.96
CA GLY A 64 -7.94 19.74 2.09
C GLY A 64 -8.35 19.98 3.55
N GLY A 65 -8.26 21.23 4.02
CA GLY A 65 -8.76 21.65 5.34
C GLY A 65 -10.19 22.14 5.25
#